data_AF-A0A258KNI2-F1
#
_entry.id   AF-A0A258KNI2-F1
#
_cell.length_a   1.000
_cell.length_b   1.000
_cell.length_c   1.000
_cell.angle_alpha   90.00
_cell.angle_beta   90.00
_cell.angle_gamma   90.00
#
_symmetry.space_group_name_H-M   'P 1'
#
loop_
_entity.id
_entity.type
_entity.pdbx_description
1 polymer ?
#
loop_
_entity_poly.entity_id
_entity_poly.type
_entity_poly.pdbx_seq_one_letter_code
_entity_poly.pdbx_strand_id
1 'polypeptide(L)'
;NIESDIFDASIKGQYDLKTLPSYFKSVASKYIPSLGLTYVQPGKQDFEFNLKIKYFEPLSILFAPKLKIPEQANFNGKFVSDSNTANLNGFIKLIQYNKIKVNNLIIDESTSADAMNIFITSDRVDITDSLYIKNVNIANILKNDSLSLNVKLSDKDAINQLDLNSLVEFTSNGDQRIQLSILPSDVIINNQTWKIQEKVSFSFDDGRTKDQEFSLLRRTKISGFELFRDNQMLTINGYISKDPADELLIGFNNFKLTTFNPLTTPLGITLNGTLNGNAKLAGLGPSPNVEAEIRIDSLNYNKLAVGNMTLSAGLDNSTKLINVKMNVENNGETTMDIAGTYNASDDQNNLDMKLIMKDNEVALFQPFLKNLVSNMNGKVSADLSVTGKLNRPQINGNLNLTDGGMTVNYLKTPYRITDKIEVENTVIKLNNLKIRDVKDNIAIANGTVDMANVNNPEIHINIVATNFMALNTTAKDNPLYFGVAYGTGVFSFNGPTN
;
A
#
# COMPACT_ATOMS: atom_id res chain seq x y z
N ASN A 1 -31.72 -25.21 19.80
CA ASN A 1 -31.60 -24.83 18.38
C ASN A 1 -32.24 -23.49 18.19
N ILE A 2 -31.56 -22.61 17.47
CA ILE A 2 -32.04 -21.29 17.05
C ILE A 2 -31.99 -21.29 15.54
N GLU A 3 -33.06 -20.86 14.90
CA GLU A 3 -33.13 -20.65 13.45
C GLU A 3 -33.60 -19.22 13.22
N SER A 4 -32.91 -18.50 12.34
CA SER A 4 -33.25 -17.12 12.00
C SER A 4 -32.72 -16.77 10.62
N ASP A 5 -33.08 -15.57 10.15
CA ASP A 5 -32.52 -15.00 8.92
C ASP A 5 -31.03 -14.62 9.07
N ILE A 6 -30.55 -14.45 10.31
CA ILE A 6 -29.16 -14.04 10.62
C ILE A 6 -28.26 -15.27 10.74
N PHE A 7 -28.67 -16.27 11.52
CA PHE A 7 -27.93 -17.50 11.74
C PHE A 7 -28.82 -18.67 12.17
N ASP A 8 -28.32 -19.89 11.96
CA ASP A 8 -28.80 -21.12 12.59
C ASP A 8 -27.76 -21.60 13.59
N ALA A 9 -28.16 -21.94 14.81
CA ALA A 9 -27.26 -22.42 15.85
C ALA A 9 -27.83 -23.61 16.62
N SER A 10 -26.99 -24.60 16.91
CA SER A 10 -27.31 -25.71 17.80
C SER A 10 -26.15 -25.94 18.76
N ILE A 11 -26.49 -26.28 20.01
CA ILE A 11 -25.56 -26.73 21.03
C ILE A 11 -26.19 -27.95 21.70
N LYS A 12 -25.43 -29.03 21.83
CA LYS A 12 -25.91 -30.31 22.37
C LYS A 12 -24.90 -30.86 23.35
N GLY A 13 -25.36 -31.20 24.55
CA GLY A 13 -24.53 -31.76 25.61
C GLY A 13 -24.72 -31.05 26.94
N GLN A 14 -23.77 -31.22 27.85
CA GLN A 14 -23.69 -30.52 29.12
C GLN A 14 -22.94 -29.21 28.94
N TYR A 15 -23.64 -28.09 29.11
CA TYR A 15 -23.01 -26.78 29.01
C TYR A 15 -23.56 -25.76 30.01
N ASP A 16 -22.71 -24.80 30.38
CA ASP A 16 -23.08 -23.60 31.13
C ASP A 16 -22.69 -22.35 30.32
N LEU A 17 -23.70 -21.69 29.76
CA LEU A 17 -23.55 -20.47 28.95
C LEU A 17 -22.97 -19.30 29.76
N LYS A 18 -23.20 -19.24 31.08
CA LYS A 18 -22.71 -18.13 31.91
C LYS A 18 -21.19 -18.17 32.07
N THR A 19 -20.61 -19.37 32.15
CA THR A 19 -19.17 -19.56 32.32
C THR A 19 -18.43 -19.81 31.00
N LEU A 20 -19.12 -19.83 29.87
CA LEU A 20 -18.52 -20.06 28.55
C LEU A 20 -17.38 -19.08 28.21
N PRO A 21 -17.47 -17.75 28.46
CA PRO A 21 -16.33 -16.85 28.27
C PRO A 21 -15.14 -17.18 29.18
N SER A 22 -15.40 -17.62 30.42
CA SER A 22 -14.36 -18.01 31.36
C SER A 22 -13.67 -19.31 30.94
N TYR A 23 -14.38 -20.22 30.29
CA TYR A 23 -13.80 -21.42 29.70
C TYR A 23 -12.81 -21.09 28.58
N PHE A 24 -13.15 -20.22 27.63
CA PHE A 24 -12.18 -19.83 26.59
C PHE A 24 -10.93 -19.17 27.17
N LYS A 25 -11.10 -18.36 28.24
CA LYS A 25 -9.97 -17.82 28.99
C LYS A 25 -9.14 -18.90 29.68
N SER A 26 -9.77 -19.93 30.26
CA SER A 26 -9.05 -21.02 30.92
C SER A 26 -8.24 -21.86 29.93
N VAL A 27 -8.78 -22.11 28.74
CA VAL A 27 -8.05 -22.76 27.64
C VAL A 27 -6.84 -21.92 27.22
N ALA A 28 -7.01 -20.61 27.02
CA ALA A 28 -5.91 -19.71 26.70
C ALA A 28 -4.83 -19.70 27.81
N SER A 29 -5.23 -19.63 29.08
CA SER A 29 -4.31 -19.67 30.23
C SER A 29 -3.57 -21.01 30.39
N LYS A 30 -4.11 -22.12 29.89
CA LYS A 30 -3.44 -23.42 29.93
C LYS A 30 -2.21 -23.43 29.02
N TYR A 31 -2.33 -22.89 27.82
CA TYR A 31 -1.25 -22.90 26.83
C TYR A 31 -0.36 -21.65 26.91
N ILE A 32 -0.90 -20.53 27.41
CA ILE A 32 -0.20 -19.26 27.60
C ILE A 32 -0.40 -18.73 29.04
N PRO A 33 0.09 -19.42 30.08
CA PRO A 33 -0.04 -18.96 31.46
C PRO A 33 0.51 -17.54 31.68
N SER A 34 1.52 -17.11 30.90
CA SER A 34 2.11 -15.77 30.99
C SER A 34 1.16 -14.61 30.65
N LEU A 35 -0.02 -14.89 30.06
CA LEU A 35 -1.06 -13.87 29.86
C LEU A 35 -1.71 -13.41 31.17
N GLY A 36 -1.66 -14.23 32.23
CA GLY A 36 -2.26 -13.88 33.53
C GLY A 36 -3.76 -13.63 33.49
N LEU A 37 -4.50 -14.27 32.56
CA LEU A 37 -5.94 -14.06 32.41
C LEU A 37 -6.68 -14.49 33.68
N THR A 38 -7.58 -13.64 34.15
CA THR A 38 -8.50 -13.97 35.25
C THR A 38 -9.82 -14.50 34.69
N TYR A 39 -10.29 -15.60 35.27
CA TYR A 39 -11.53 -16.26 34.88
C TYR A 39 -12.15 -17.01 36.06
N VAL A 40 -13.47 -17.19 36.01
CA VAL A 40 -14.17 -18.04 36.98
C VAL A 40 -13.95 -19.49 36.54
N GLN A 41 -13.59 -20.37 37.49
CA GLN A 41 -13.40 -21.79 37.17
C GLN A 41 -14.69 -22.34 36.53
N PRO A 42 -14.65 -22.75 35.25
CA PRO A 42 -15.83 -23.24 34.59
C PRO A 42 -16.21 -24.60 35.19
N GLY A 43 -17.51 -24.88 35.26
CA GLY A 43 -18.00 -26.22 35.60
C GLY A 43 -17.62 -27.24 34.52
N LYS A 44 -18.03 -28.50 34.72
CA LYS A 44 -17.88 -29.53 33.67
C LYS A 44 -18.70 -29.16 32.43
N GLN A 45 -18.06 -29.21 31.27
CA GLN A 45 -18.61 -28.86 29.96
C GLN A 45 -18.28 -29.99 28.99
N ASP A 46 -19.29 -30.57 28.37
CA ASP A 46 -19.17 -31.57 27.31
C ASP A 46 -20.25 -31.29 26.29
N PHE A 47 -19.92 -30.55 25.24
CA PHE A 47 -20.89 -30.15 24.24
C PHE A 47 -20.30 -30.07 22.83
N GLU A 48 -21.18 -30.31 21.87
CA GLU A 48 -20.96 -30.08 20.45
C GLU A 48 -21.83 -28.90 20.01
N PHE A 49 -21.30 -28.08 19.10
CA PHE A 49 -22.05 -26.97 18.54
C PHE A 49 -21.93 -26.92 17.02
N ASN A 50 -22.96 -26.38 16.38
CA ASN A 50 -22.96 -25.98 14.98
C ASN A 50 -23.53 -24.57 14.88
N LEU A 51 -22.88 -23.71 14.12
CA LEU A 51 -23.28 -22.34 13.86
C LEU A 51 -23.14 -22.06 12.36
N LYS A 52 -24.26 -21.79 11.70
CA LYS A 52 -24.32 -21.33 10.32
C LYS A 52 -24.75 -19.87 10.31
N ILE A 53 -23.84 -18.98 9.96
CA ILE A 53 -24.12 -17.56 9.77
C ILE A 53 -24.60 -17.38 8.33
N LYS A 54 -25.81 -16.83 8.17
CA LYS A 54 -26.44 -16.55 6.87
C LYS A 54 -26.21 -15.10 6.44
N TYR A 55 -26.38 -14.17 7.38
CA TYR A 55 -26.26 -12.73 7.15
C TYR A 55 -25.75 -12.03 8.42
N PHE A 56 -24.46 -11.68 8.47
CA PHE A 56 -23.81 -11.19 9.68
C PHE A 56 -23.96 -9.68 9.90
N GLU A 57 -24.25 -8.93 8.84
CA GLU A 57 -24.26 -7.46 8.81
C GLU A 57 -25.11 -6.82 9.93
N PRO A 58 -26.31 -7.32 10.30
CA PRO A 58 -27.07 -6.74 11.39
C PRO A 58 -26.34 -6.83 12.74
N LEU A 59 -25.55 -7.88 12.96
CA LEU A 59 -24.74 -8.05 14.16
C LEU A 59 -23.44 -7.22 14.07
N SER A 60 -22.82 -7.15 12.90
CA SER A 60 -21.55 -6.45 12.76
C SER A 60 -21.68 -4.95 13.02
N ILE A 61 -22.81 -4.32 12.68
CA ILE A 61 -23.06 -2.90 13.01
C ILE A 61 -22.95 -2.63 14.51
N LEU A 62 -23.35 -3.57 15.37
CA LEU A 62 -23.37 -3.40 16.82
C LEU A 62 -22.00 -3.70 17.47
N PHE A 63 -21.28 -4.69 16.95
CA PHE A 63 -20.09 -5.23 17.63
C PHE A 63 -18.78 -5.00 16.87
N ALA A 64 -18.82 -4.91 15.54
CA ALA A 64 -17.65 -4.84 14.66
C ALA A 64 -18.00 -4.19 13.31
N PRO A 65 -18.29 -2.88 13.24
CA PRO A 65 -18.89 -2.23 12.06
C PRO A 65 -18.00 -2.26 10.80
N LYS A 66 -16.70 -2.53 10.97
CA LYS A 66 -15.72 -2.67 9.88
C LYS A 66 -15.62 -4.10 9.33
N LEU A 67 -16.22 -5.07 10.02
CA LEU A 67 -16.22 -6.49 9.66
C LEU A 67 -17.51 -6.83 8.91
N LYS A 68 -17.37 -7.51 7.79
CA LYS A 68 -18.49 -7.99 6.97
C LYS A 68 -18.28 -9.46 6.64
N ILE A 69 -19.37 -10.21 6.64
CA ILE A 69 -19.40 -11.61 6.23
C ILE A 69 -20.57 -11.70 5.24
N PRO A 70 -20.38 -11.19 4.01
CA PRO A 70 -21.46 -11.01 3.04
C PRO A 70 -21.99 -12.34 2.49
N GLU A 71 -21.27 -13.43 2.75
CA GLU A 71 -21.62 -14.78 2.32
C GLU A 71 -21.63 -15.73 3.53
N GLN A 72 -22.02 -16.98 3.34
CA GLN A 72 -22.20 -17.93 4.45
C GLN A 72 -20.88 -18.23 5.17
N ALA A 73 -20.98 -18.34 6.50
CA ALA A 73 -19.94 -18.90 7.36
C ALA A 73 -20.50 -20.08 8.16
N ASN A 74 -19.74 -21.14 8.29
CA ASN A 74 -20.11 -22.33 9.06
C ASN A 74 -19.01 -22.59 10.08
N PHE A 75 -19.41 -22.83 11.32
CA PHE A 75 -18.53 -23.24 12.40
C PHE A 75 -19.14 -24.45 13.08
N ASN A 76 -18.32 -25.44 13.36
CA ASN A 76 -18.71 -26.58 14.18
C ASN A 76 -17.57 -26.92 15.12
N GLY A 77 -17.89 -27.49 16.25
CA GLY A 77 -16.85 -27.86 17.20
C GLY A 77 -17.35 -28.71 18.34
N LYS A 78 -16.39 -29.22 19.09
CA LYS A 78 -16.59 -30.09 20.24
C LYS A 78 -15.69 -29.64 21.38
N PHE A 79 -16.27 -29.55 22.56
CA PHE A 79 -15.57 -29.17 23.78
C PHE A 79 -15.82 -30.18 24.87
N VAL A 80 -14.75 -30.61 25.53
CA VAL A 80 -14.78 -31.54 26.67
C VAL A 80 -13.80 -31.01 27.72
N SER A 81 -14.31 -30.50 28.84
CA SER A 81 -13.51 -29.92 29.91
C SER A 81 -12.62 -30.94 30.61
N ASP A 82 -13.13 -32.15 30.85
CA ASP A 82 -12.42 -33.20 31.60
C ASP A 82 -11.15 -33.68 30.87
N SER A 83 -11.18 -33.71 29.53
CA SER A 83 -10.02 -34.06 28.70
C SER A 83 -9.29 -32.85 28.11
N ASN A 84 -9.70 -31.62 28.46
CA ASN A 84 -9.21 -30.36 27.87
C ASN A 84 -9.20 -30.37 26.33
N THR A 85 -10.18 -31.06 25.74
CA THR A 85 -10.32 -31.16 24.29
C THR A 85 -11.22 -30.03 23.79
N ALA A 86 -10.71 -29.25 22.85
CA ALA A 86 -11.43 -28.26 22.07
C ALA A 86 -11.05 -28.51 20.62
N ASN A 87 -12.06 -28.71 19.77
CA ASN A 87 -11.90 -28.77 18.33
C ASN A 87 -12.85 -27.76 17.72
N LEU A 88 -12.37 -26.99 16.76
CA LEU A 88 -13.16 -26.03 16.01
C LEU A 88 -12.79 -26.15 14.53
N ASN A 89 -13.81 -26.35 13.69
CA ASN A 89 -13.70 -26.22 12.25
C ASN A 89 -14.56 -25.02 11.83
N GLY A 90 -13.97 -24.13 11.06
CA GLY A 90 -14.62 -22.94 10.52
C GLY A 90 -14.38 -22.85 9.02
N PHE A 91 -15.44 -22.60 8.26
CA PHE A 91 -15.36 -22.24 6.86
C PHE A 91 -16.13 -20.95 6.61
N ILE A 92 -15.47 -19.94 6.06
CA ILE A 92 -16.06 -18.65 5.72
C ILE A 92 -15.79 -18.39 4.25
N LYS A 93 -16.85 -18.31 3.45
CA LYS A 93 -16.69 -18.15 1.99
C LYS A 93 -16.08 -16.79 1.62
N LEU A 94 -16.51 -15.73 2.31
CA LEU A 94 -15.92 -14.40 2.18
C LEU A 94 -16.02 -13.65 3.51
N ILE A 95 -14.88 -13.16 4.00
CA ILE A 95 -14.82 -12.21 5.12
C ILE A 95 -14.11 -10.95 4.64
N GLN A 96 -14.65 -9.80 5.01
CA GLN A 96 -14.11 -8.50 4.63
C GLN A 96 -13.89 -7.63 5.86
N TYR A 97 -12.69 -7.06 5.97
CA TYR A 97 -12.35 -6.06 6.96
C TYR A 97 -11.82 -4.81 6.27
N ASN A 98 -12.58 -3.71 6.31
CA ASN A 98 -12.34 -2.52 5.49
C ASN A 98 -12.22 -2.86 3.98
N LYS A 99 -11.05 -2.65 3.38
CA LYS A 99 -10.76 -2.97 1.97
C LYS A 99 -10.23 -4.39 1.76
N ILE A 100 -9.81 -5.06 2.84
CA ILE A 100 -9.21 -6.38 2.77
C ILE A 100 -10.31 -7.42 2.66
N LYS A 101 -10.21 -8.32 1.67
CA LYS A 101 -11.14 -9.43 1.48
C LYS A 101 -10.37 -10.75 1.56
N VAL A 102 -10.89 -11.71 2.30
CA VAL A 102 -10.32 -13.06 2.45
C VAL A 102 -11.36 -14.04 1.94
N ASN A 103 -11.00 -14.81 0.91
CA ASN A 103 -11.87 -15.74 0.22
C ASN A 103 -11.58 -17.17 0.69
N ASN A 104 -12.63 -17.96 0.89
CA ASN A 104 -12.57 -19.37 1.29
C ASN A 104 -11.63 -19.59 2.47
N LEU A 105 -11.87 -18.86 3.57
CA LEU A 105 -11.10 -18.98 4.79
C LEU A 105 -11.50 -20.26 5.53
N ILE A 106 -10.54 -21.14 5.76
CA ILE A 106 -10.68 -22.33 6.59
C ILE A 106 -9.88 -22.12 7.87
N ILE A 107 -10.47 -22.48 9.00
CA ILE A 107 -9.84 -22.48 10.31
C ILE A 107 -10.06 -23.85 10.92
N ASP A 108 -8.99 -24.58 11.17
CA ASP A 108 -9.01 -25.88 11.83
C ASP A 108 -8.17 -25.82 13.10
N GLU A 109 -8.83 -25.90 14.25
CA GLU A 109 -8.23 -25.89 15.56
C GLU A 109 -8.46 -27.24 16.25
N SER A 110 -7.42 -27.71 16.93
CA SER A 110 -7.48 -28.91 17.75
C SER A 110 -6.56 -28.81 18.94
N THR A 111 -7.04 -29.19 20.11
CA THR A 111 -6.22 -29.32 21.31
C THR A 111 -5.88 -30.77 21.64
N SER A 112 -4.74 -30.92 22.32
CA SER A 112 -4.29 -32.14 22.98
C SER A 112 -4.03 -31.86 24.46
N ALA A 113 -3.48 -32.84 25.19
CA ALA A 113 -3.07 -32.63 26.57
C ALA A 113 -2.05 -31.48 26.71
N ASP A 114 -1.11 -31.35 25.76
CA ASP A 114 0.06 -30.50 25.91
C ASP A 114 0.15 -29.35 24.89
N ALA A 115 -0.62 -29.38 23.81
CA ALA A 115 -0.52 -28.40 22.74
C ALA A 115 -1.87 -28.10 22.08
N MET A 116 -2.01 -26.89 21.58
CA MET A 116 -3.08 -26.45 20.69
C MET A 116 -2.51 -26.24 19.29
N ASN A 117 -3.13 -26.87 18.28
CA ASN A 117 -2.76 -26.70 16.88
C ASN A 117 -3.84 -25.85 16.19
N ILE A 118 -3.42 -24.86 15.40
CA ILE A 118 -4.32 -24.04 14.59
C ILE A 118 -3.77 -23.96 13.17
N PHE A 119 -4.56 -24.46 12.22
CA PHE A 119 -4.32 -24.32 10.80
C PHE A 119 -5.30 -23.31 10.22
N ILE A 120 -4.79 -22.32 9.50
CA ILE A 120 -5.59 -21.30 8.82
C ILE A 120 -5.19 -21.33 7.36
N THR A 121 -6.15 -21.51 6.46
CA THR A 121 -5.91 -21.45 5.03
C THR A 121 -6.89 -20.52 4.34
N SER A 122 -6.46 -19.93 3.22
CA SER A 122 -7.32 -19.14 2.35
C SER A 122 -6.82 -19.20 0.92
N ASP A 123 -7.74 -19.37 -0.02
CA ASP A 123 -7.40 -19.38 -1.45
C ASP A 123 -6.86 -18.03 -1.91
N ARG A 124 -7.38 -16.93 -1.35
CA ARG A 124 -7.03 -15.58 -1.80
C ARG A 124 -7.35 -14.49 -0.78
N VAL A 125 -6.36 -13.63 -0.52
CA VAL A 125 -6.49 -12.38 0.23
C VAL A 125 -6.27 -11.20 -0.70
N ASP A 126 -7.31 -10.38 -0.92
CA ASP A 126 -7.22 -9.10 -1.63
C ASP A 126 -6.89 -7.99 -0.64
N ILE A 127 -5.77 -7.29 -0.85
CA ILE A 127 -5.36 -6.14 -0.04
C ILE A 127 -5.92 -4.84 -0.65
N THR A 128 -5.88 -4.77 -1.98
CA THR A 128 -6.48 -3.71 -2.81
C THR A 128 -7.11 -4.34 -4.05
N ASP A 129 -7.73 -3.54 -4.92
CA ASP A 129 -8.32 -4.03 -6.17
C ASP A 129 -7.27 -4.63 -7.13
N SER A 130 -5.99 -4.28 -6.97
CA SER A 130 -4.89 -4.72 -7.85
C SER A 130 -3.83 -5.58 -7.15
N LEU A 131 -3.83 -5.63 -5.81
CA LEU A 131 -2.85 -6.38 -5.02
C LEU A 131 -3.56 -7.48 -4.23
N TYR A 132 -3.16 -8.73 -4.47
CA TYR A 132 -3.68 -9.90 -3.80
C TYR A 132 -2.59 -10.95 -3.56
N ILE A 133 -2.85 -11.83 -2.60
CA ILE A 133 -2.03 -13.00 -2.26
C ILE A 133 -2.91 -14.23 -2.47
N LYS A 134 -2.39 -15.26 -3.14
CA LYS A 134 -3.08 -16.55 -3.27
C LYS A 134 -2.53 -17.55 -2.25
N ASN A 135 -3.32 -18.57 -1.94
CA ASN A 135 -2.89 -19.76 -1.21
C ASN A 135 -2.11 -19.43 0.07
N VAL A 136 -2.81 -18.77 0.98
CA VAL A 136 -2.33 -18.47 2.32
C VAL A 136 -2.48 -19.73 3.16
N ASN A 137 -1.39 -20.16 3.81
CA ASN A 137 -1.37 -21.28 4.73
C ASN A 137 -0.60 -20.87 5.99
N ILE A 138 -1.23 -20.95 7.14
CA ILE A 138 -0.63 -20.61 8.43
C ILE A 138 -0.82 -21.81 9.34
N ALA A 139 0.28 -22.41 9.79
CA ALA A 139 0.28 -23.52 10.73
C ALA A 139 0.88 -23.06 12.05
N ASN A 140 0.19 -23.36 13.14
CA ASN A 140 0.53 -22.87 14.46
C ASN A 140 0.50 -24.02 15.46
N ILE A 141 1.51 -24.09 16.33
CA ILE A 141 1.53 -25.00 17.47
C ILE A 141 1.83 -24.18 18.72
N LEU A 142 0.85 -24.09 19.61
CA LEU A 142 0.94 -23.36 20.86
C LEU A 142 1.12 -24.33 22.03
N LYS A 143 2.21 -24.17 22.78
CA LYS A 143 2.56 -24.98 23.94
C LYS A 143 3.47 -24.19 24.89
N ASN A 144 3.18 -24.23 26.19
CA ASN A 144 4.06 -23.70 27.25
C ASN A 144 4.60 -22.29 26.97
N ASP A 145 3.71 -21.30 26.79
CA ASP A 145 4.09 -19.91 26.47
C ASP A 145 4.90 -19.74 25.17
N SER A 146 4.86 -20.73 24.26
CA SER A 146 5.54 -20.67 22.97
C SER A 146 4.60 -21.05 21.83
N LEU A 147 4.62 -20.26 20.76
CA LEU A 147 3.91 -20.49 19.51
C LEU A 147 4.93 -20.73 18.40
N SER A 148 5.00 -21.96 17.91
CA SER A 148 5.67 -22.26 16.65
C SER A 148 4.75 -21.87 15.50
N LEU A 149 5.19 -20.94 14.66
CA LEU A 149 4.43 -20.34 13.57
C LEU A 149 5.12 -20.66 12.24
N ASN A 150 4.41 -21.28 11.30
CA ASN A 150 4.83 -21.38 9.92
C ASN A 150 3.82 -20.62 9.03
N VAL A 151 4.31 -19.69 8.21
CA VAL A 151 3.51 -18.91 7.27
C VAL A 151 3.99 -19.21 5.86
N LYS A 152 3.11 -19.74 5.02
CA LYS A 152 3.32 -19.97 3.59
C LYS A 152 2.35 -19.15 2.76
N LEU A 153 2.87 -18.36 1.84
CA LEU A 153 2.08 -17.50 0.95
C LEU A 153 2.44 -17.81 -0.50
N SER A 154 1.42 -17.80 -1.35
CA SER A 154 1.50 -18.07 -2.80
C SER A 154 1.87 -19.51 -3.15
N ASP A 155 1.64 -19.86 -4.42
CA ASP A 155 2.06 -21.14 -4.99
C ASP A 155 3.57 -21.22 -5.20
N LYS A 156 4.08 -22.46 -5.31
CA LYS A 156 5.50 -22.76 -5.55
C LYS A 156 6.03 -22.26 -6.90
N ASP A 157 5.15 -21.96 -7.85
CA ASP A 157 5.47 -21.41 -9.17
C ASP A 157 5.16 -19.91 -9.27
N ALA A 158 4.67 -19.29 -8.20
CA ALA A 158 4.39 -17.86 -8.17
C ALA A 158 5.67 -17.02 -8.20
N ILE A 159 5.55 -15.82 -8.78
CA ILE A 159 6.66 -14.85 -8.90
C ILE A 159 7.21 -14.42 -7.53
N ASN A 160 6.32 -14.35 -6.54
CA ASN A 160 6.65 -13.98 -5.16
C ASN A 160 6.12 -15.06 -4.22
N GLN A 161 6.97 -15.54 -3.31
CA GLN A 161 6.66 -16.63 -2.38
C GLN A 161 7.25 -16.32 -1.01
N LEU A 162 6.58 -16.75 0.03
CA LEU A 162 7.06 -16.66 1.41
C LEU A 162 6.88 -18.02 2.07
N ASP A 163 7.93 -18.58 2.66
CA ASP A 163 7.86 -19.69 3.61
C ASP A 163 8.70 -19.30 4.82
N LEU A 164 8.00 -18.95 5.91
CA LEU A 164 8.61 -18.31 7.06
C LEU A 164 8.31 -19.12 8.31
N ASN A 165 9.37 -19.56 8.98
CA ASN A 165 9.29 -20.22 10.28
C ASN A 165 9.63 -19.22 11.37
N SER A 166 8.79 -19.17 12.39
CA SER A 166 8.92 -18.26 13.52
C SER A 166 8.61 -18.94 14.84
N LEU A 167 9.18 -18.42 15.91
CA LEU A 167 8.85 -18.75 17.28
C LEU A 167 8.35 -17.49 17.98
N VAL A 168 7.16 -17.52 18.55
CA VAL A 168 6.65 -16.45 19.42
C VAL A 168 6.69 -16.91 20.86
N GLU A 169 7.39 -16.17 21.71
CA GLU A 169 7.56 -16.47 23.13
C GLU A 169 6.77 -15.43 23.95
N PHE A 170 5.94 -15.89 24.87
CA PHE A 170 5.15 -15.05 25.78
C PHE A 170 5.83 -15.03 27.14
N THR A 171 5.92 -13.87 27.78
CA THR A 171 6.52 -13.74 29.11
C THR A 171 5.69 -12.82 30.01
N SER A 172 5.61 -13.19 31.28
CA SER A 172 5.03 -12.38 32.35
C SER A 172 6.05 -11.42 32.98
N ASN A 173 7.34 -11.58 32.69
CA ASN A 173 8.43 -10.89 33.36
C ASN A 173 9.13 -9.91 32.41
N GLY A 174 9.32 -8.67 32.88
CA GLY A 174 9.96 -7.59 32.12
C GLY A 174 8.98 -6.76 31.29
N ASP A 175 9.51 -5.75 30.58
CA ASP A 175 8.70 -4.82 29.79
C ASP A 175 8.24 -5.45 28.46
N GLN A 176 9.01 -6.39 27.90
CA GLN A 176 8.66 -7.12 26.68
C GLN A 176 7.73 -8.27 27.03
N ARG A 177 6.48 -8.24 26.54
CA ARG A 177 5.48 -9.27 26.84
C ARG A 177 5.48 -10.41 25.83
N ILE A 178 5.88 -10.09 24.61
CA ILE A 178 5.86 -11.02 23.47
C ILE A 178 7.13 -10.79 22.66
N GLN A 179 7.82 -11.87 22.33
CA GLN A 179 8.97 -11.87 21.43
C GLN A 179 8.70 -12.81 20.26
N LEU A 180 8.50 -12.26 19.07
CA LEU A 180 8.47 -13.01 17.82
C LEU A 180 9.87 -13.10 17.25
N SER A 181 10.27 -14.30 16.88
CA SER A 181 11.59 -14.60 16.35
C SER A 181 11.45 -15.26 15.00
N ILE A 182 11.87 -14.58 13.93
CA ILE A 182 11.94 -15.16 12.59
C ILE A 182 13.21 -16.01 12.52
N LEU A 183 13.06 -17.28 12.17
CA LEU A 183 14.17 -18.19 11.95
C LEU A 183 14.80 -17.95 10.57
N PRO A 184 16.05 -18.35 10.34
CA PRO A 184 16.66 -18.24 9.03
C PRO A 184 15.76 -18.84 7.94
N SER A 185 15.41 -18.02 6.96
CA SER A 185 14.36 -18.31 5.98
C SER A 185 14.72 -17.73 4.61
N ASP A 186 14.22 -18.38 3.57
CA ASP A 186 14.30 -17.89 2.19
C ASP A 186 12.98 -17.21 1.80
N VAL A 187 13.07 -16.05 1.15
CA VAL A 187 11.93 -15.30 0.63
C VAL A 187 12.12 -15.13 -0.87
N ILE A 188 11.14 -15.49 -1.69
CA ILE A 188 11.24 -15.34 -3.15
C ILE A 188 10.52 -14.05 -3.55
N ILE A 189 11.23 -13.12 -4.16
CA ILE A 189 10.69 -11.86 -4.66
C ILE A 189 11.14 -11.73 -6.11
N ASN A 190 10.22 -11.58 -7.07
CA ASN A 190 10.53 -11.51 -8.50
C ASN A 190 11.38 -12.68 -9.02
N ASN A 191 11.05 -13.91 -8.63
CA ASN A 191 11.84 -15.13 -8.92
C ASN A 191 13.28 -15.08 -8.40
N GLN A 192 13.56 -14.22 -7.42
CA GLN A 192 14.86 -14.09 -6.80
C GLN A 192 14.78 -14.53 -5.34
N THR A 193 15.65 -15.45 -4.94
CA THR A 193 15.77 -15.88 -3.55
C THR A 193 16.54 -14.84 -2.73
N TRP A 194 15.85 -14.25 -1.76
CA TRP A 194 16.39 -13.42 -0.69
C TRP A 194 16.49 -14.23 0.58
N LYS A 195 17.43 -13.86 1.44
CA LYS A 195 17.73 -14.60 2.66
C LYS A 195 17.58 -13.73 3.88
N ILE A 196 17.08 -14.35 4.94
CA ILE A 196 17.17 -13.89 6.32
C ILE A 196 18.12 -14.88 6.99
N GLN A 197 19.32 -14.44 7.39
CA GLN A 197 20.38 -15.34 7.87
C GLN A 197 20.40 -15.52 9.38
N GLU A 198 19.92 -14.53 10.12
CA GLU A 198 19.95 -14.52 11.58
C GLU A 198 18.55 -14.61 12.18
N LYS A 199 18.49 -14.91 13.48
CA LYS A 199 17.26 -14.85 14.25
C LYS A 199 16.83 -13.39 14.38
N VAL A 200 15.92 -12.94 13.52
CA VAL A 200 15.34 -11.59 13.64
C VAL A 200 14.35 -11.58 14.78
N SER A 201 14.46 -10.63 15.70
CA SER A 201 13.49 -10.51 16.80
C SER A 201 12.63 -9.27 16.68
N PHE A 202 11.34 -9.47 16.90
CA PHE A 202 10.34 -8.44 17.11
C PHE A 202 9.84 -8.56 18.54
N SER A 203 10.02 -7.53 19.36
CA SER A 203 9.48 -7.53 20.72
C SER A 203 8.41 -6.47 20.91
N PHE A 204 7.33 -6.83 21.58
CA PHE A 204 6.20 -5.95 21.86
C PHE A 204 6.18 -5.62 23.35
N ASP A 205 6.24 -4.33 23.69
CA ASP A 205 6.28 -3.85 25.07
C ASP A 205 5.18 -2.82 25.39
N ASP A 206 4.99 -2.54 26.67
CA ASP A 206 3.99 -1.61 27.20
C ASP A 206 4.27 -0.12 26.85
N GLY A 207 5.27 0.17 26.03
CA GLY A 207 5.74 1.54 25.79
C GLY A 207 6.46 2.13 27.00
N ARG A 208 6.92 3.37 26.86
CA ARG A 208 7.66 4.05 27.95
C ARG A 208 6.75 4.49 29.11
N THR A 209 5.44 4.63 28.86
CA THR A 209 4.46 5.03 29.88
C THR A 209 3.66 3.81 30.35
N LYS A 210 3.79 3.45 31.63
CA LYS A 210 3.23 2.21 32.21
C LYS A 210 1.78 2.36 32.72
N ASP A 211 1.10 3.43 32.32
CA ASP A 211 -0.21 3.85 32.81
C ASP A 211 -1.39 3.38 31.95
N GLN A 212 -1.13 2.82 30.76
CA GLN A 212 -2.15 2.31 29.85
C GLN A 212 -2.09 0.79 29.72
N GLU A 213 -3.23 0.18 29.37
CA GLU A 213 -3.30 -1.25 29.09
C GLU A 213 -2.32 -1.67 27.98
N PHE A 214 -1.79 -2.89 28.09
CA PHE A 214 -0.94 -3.49 27.08
C PHE A 214 -1.66 -3.52 25.73
N SER A 215 -0.95 -3.13 24.67
CA SER A 215 -1.41 -3.31 23.29
C SER A 215 -0.23 -3.58 22.38
N LEU A 216 -0.40 -4.59 21.52
CA LEU A 216 0.59 -5.02 20.51
C LEU A 216 1.05 -3.87 19.59
N LEU A 217 0.26 -2.80 19.51
CA LEU A 217 0.49 -1.68 18.60
C LEU A 217 1.14 -0.46 19.30
N ARG A 218 1.49 -0.55 20.59
CA ARG A 218 2.08 0.59 21.31
C ARG A 218 3.53 0.83 20.94
N ARG A 219 4.37 -0.21 21.08
CA ARG A 219 5.81 -0.13 20.82
C ARG A 219 6.34 -1.49 20.39
N THR A 220 6.85 -1.55 19.17
CA THR A 220 7.49 -2.74 18.58
C THR A 220 8.97 -2.46 18.39
N LYS A 221 9.84 -3.25 19.02
CA LYS A 221 11.28 -3.24 18.72
C LYS A 221 11.55 -4.23 17.60
N ILE A 222 12.35 -3.83 16.63
CA ILE A 222 12.91 -4.67 15.57
C ILE A 222 14.41 -4.78 15.80
N SER A 223 14.96 -5.98 15.79
CA SER A 223 16.40 -6.20 15.95
C SER A 223 16.91 -7.28 15.01
N GLY A 224 17.95 -6.93 14.26
CA GLY A 224 18.65 -7.81 13.34
C GLY A 224 17.88 -8.11 12.06
N PHE A 225 16.89 -7.30 11.64
CA PHE A 225 16.21 -7.57 10.37
C PHE A 225 17.15 -7.21 9.23
N GLU A 226 17.66 -8.23 8.55
CA GLU A 226 18.47 -8.12 7.36
C GLU A 226 17.90 -9.03 6.28
N LEU A 227 17.52 -8.43 5.16
CA LEU A 227 17.08 -9.12 3.96
C LEU A 227 18.13 -8.87 2.88
N PHE A 228 18.85 -9.91 2.49
CA PHE A 228 19.95 -9.76 1.54
C PHE A 228 19.89 -10.80 0.42
N ARG A 229 20.50 -10.46 -0.70
CA ARG A 229 20.66 -11.30 -1.88
C ARG A 229 21.91 -10.87 -2.63
N ASP A 230 22.84 -11.79 -2.86
CA ASP A 230 24.14 -11.50 -3.45
C ASP A 230 24.83 -10.34 -2.70
N ASN A 231 25.01 -9.19 -3.33
CA ASN A 231 25.56 -7.96 -2.73
C ASN A 231 24.49 -6.92 -2.34
N GLN A 232 23.21 -7.24 -2.52
CA GLN A 232 22.08 -6.37 -2.18
C GLN A 232 21.66 -6.62 -0.74
N MET A 233 21.36 -5.56 0.00
CA MET A 233 20.94 -5.67 1.39
C MET A 233 19.94 -4.58 1.76
N LEU A 234 18.91 -4.97 2.49
CA LEU A 234 17.96 -4.13 3.20
C LEU A 234 18.06 -4.44 4.69
N THR A 235 18.26 -3.42 5.52
CA THR A 235 18.27 -3.55 6.98
C THR A 235 17.15 -2.74 7.60
N ILE A 236 16.54 -3.26 8.67
CA ILE A 236 15.53 -2.56 9.47
C ILE A 236 15.82 -2.83 10.95
N ASN A 237 16.05 -1.78 11.74
CA ASN A 237 16.40 -1.90 13.15
C ASN A 237 15.82 -0.75 13.96
N GLY A 238 15.51 -0.97 15.23
CA GLY A 238 15.05 0.08 16.14
C GLY A 238 13.62 -0.13 16.61
N TYR A 239 12.80 0.93 16.62
CA TYR A 239 11.49 0.93 17.28
C TYR A 239 10.40 1.56 16.42
N ILE A 240 9.24 0.90 16.38
CA ILE A 240 7.99 1.44 15.85
C ILE A 240 7.12 1.84 17.03
N SER A 241 7.00 3.14 17.29
CA SER A 241 6.09 3.71 18.29
C SER A 241 5.82 5.18 17.97
N LYS A 242 4.86 5.79 18.68
CA LYS A 242 4.60 7.25 18.60
C LYS A 242 5.60 8.09 19.41
N ASP A 243 6.50 7.47 20.17
CA ASP A 243 7.47 8.18 21.00
C ASP A 243 8.58 8.80 20.11
N PRO A 244 8.82 10.12 20.18
CA PRO A 244 9.83 10.77 19.35
C PRO A 244 11.27 10.35 19.67
N ALA A 245 11.52 9.73 20.83
CA ALA A 245 12.83 9.18 21.18
C ALA A 245 13.03 7.73 20.74
N ASP A 246 12.03 7.12 20.12
CA ASP A 246 12.12 5.80 19.50
C ASP A 246 12.43 5.96 18.01
N GLU A 247 13.59 5.47 17.59
CA GLU A 247 14.08 5.59 16.22
C GLU A 247 13.98 4.24 15.50
N LEU A 248 13.52 4.28 14.25
CA LEU A 248 13.54 3.20 13.28
C LEU A 248 14.56 3.54 12.18
N LEU A 249 15.59 2.72 12.07
CA LEU A 249 16.67 2.81 11.10
C LEU A 249 16.38 1.85 9.95
N ILE A 250 16.44 2.36 8.73
CA ILE A 250 16.28 1.62 7.48
C ILE A 250 17.54 1.85 6.65
N GLY A 251 18.19 0.78 6.22
CA GLY A 251 19.41 0.85 5.42
C GLY A 251 19.26 0.10 4.11
N PHE A 252 19.85 0.65 3.05
CA PHE A 252 19.92 0.04 1.74
C PHE A 252 21.35 0.04 1.23
N ASN A 253 21.83 -1.12 0.81
CA ASN A 253 23.14 -1.28 0.19
C ASN A 253 22.98 -2.06 -1.12
N ASN A 254 23.37 -1.45 -2.23
CA ASN A 254 23.23 -1.96 -3.60
C ASN A 254 21.85 -2.52 -3.94
N PHE A 255 20.79 -1.99 -3.32
CA PHE A 255 19.44 -2.55 -3.43
C PHE A 255 18.84 -2.26 -4.81
N LYS A 256 18.42 -3.29 -5.55
CA LYS A 256 17.85 -3.06 -6.88
C LYS A 256 16.41 -2.60 -6.80
N LEU A 257 16.10 -1.47 -7.47
CA LEU A 257 14.75 -0.92 -7.49
C LEU A 257 13.71 -1.83 -8.14
N THR A 258 14.15 -2.77 -8.98
CA THR A 258 13.27 -3.78 -9.59
C THR A 258 12.54 -4.62 -8.55
N THR A 259 13.09 -4.76 -7.34
CA THR A 259 12.46 -5.45 -6.21
C THR A 259 11.12 -4.82 -5.80
N PHE A 260 10.93 -3.52 -6.05
CA PHE A 260 9.67 -2.82 -5.78
C PHE A 260 8.62 -2.94 -6.89
N ASN A 261 8.97 -3.48 -8.06
CA ASN A 261 8.06 -3.53 -9.22
C ASN A 261 6.72 -4.25 -8.99
N PRO A 262 6.61 -5.30 -8.15
CA PRO A 262 5.31 -5.88 -7.80
C PRO A 262 4.33 -4.86 -7.20
N LEU A 263 4.83 -3.83 -6.52
CA LEU A 263 4.03 -2.79 -5.88
C LEU A 263 3.78 -1.60 -6.80
N THR A 264 4.73 -1.26 -7.67
CA THR A 264 4.66 -0.05 -8.51
C THR A 264 4.05 -0.30 -9.90
N THR A 265 4.19 -1.50 -10.46
CA THR A 265 3.65 -1.84 -11.80
C THR A 265 2.13 -1.70 -11.89
N PRO A 266 1.33 -2.10 -10.88
CA PRO A 266 -0.12 -1.84 -10.89
C PRO A 266 -0.49 -0.35 -11.00
N LEU A 267 0.41 0.55 -10.58
CA LEU A 267 0.24 2.00 -10.73
C LEU A 267 0.64 2.50 -12.13
N GLY A 268 1.25 1.64 -12.97
CA GLY A 268 1.81 1.99 -14.27
C GLY A 268 3.26 2.47 -14.18
N ILE A 269 3.98 2.11 -13.10
CA ILE A 269 5.36 2.54 -12.84
C ILE A 269 6.26 1.32 -12.76
N THR A 270 7.34 1.32 -13.53
CA THR A 270 8.41 0.32 -13.48
C THR A 270 9.72 1.02 -13.20
N LEU A 271 10.47 0.50 -12.22
CA LEU A 271 11.71 1.10 -11.74
C LEU A 271 12.87 0.13 -11.97
N ASN A 272 14.01 0.69 -12.36
CA ASN A 272 15.31 0.03 -12.37
C ASN A 272 16.37 1.06 -11.94
N GLY A 273 17.46 0.58 -11.37
CA GLY A 273 18.49 1.39 -10.73
C GLY A 273 19.00 0.69 -9.47
N THR A 274 20.08 1.22 -8.92
CA THR A 274 20.69 0.71 -7.69
C THR A 274 20.56 1.75 -6.59
N LEU A 275 19.77 1.44 -5.58
CA LEU A 275 19.51 2.30 -4.43
C LEU A 275 20.51 2.01 -3.31
N ASN A 276 21.11 3.07 -2.79
CA ASN A 276 21.98 3.08 -1.62
C ASN A 276 21.54 4.20 -0.68
N GLY A 277 21.69 4.00 0.62
CA GLY A 277 21.44 5.06 1.58
C GLY A 277 20.74 4.58 2.84
N ASN A 278 20.32 5.53 3.65
CA ASN A 278 19.69 5.26 4.94
C ASN A 278 18.55 6.23 5.19
N ALA A 279 17.57 5.77 5.95
CA ALA A 279 16.51 6.58 6.52
C ALA A 279 16.40 6.29 8.01
N LYS A 280 16.11 7.33 8.78
CA LYS A 280 15.79 7.27 10.20
C LYS A 280 14.43 7.94 10.39
N LEU A 281 13.51 7.19 10.96
CA LEU A 281 12.18 7.67 11.31
C LEU A 281 12.05 7.64 12.82
N ALA A 282 11.46 8.66 13.43
CA ALA A 282 11.17 8.64 14.87
C ALA A 282 9.78 9.18 15.17
N GLY A 283 9.14 8.69 16.23
CA GLY A 283 7.78 9.09 16.58
C GLY A 283 6.76 8.83 15.46
N LEU A 284 6.64 7.57 15.02
CA LEU A 284 5.76 7.10 13.94
C LEU A 284 4.25 7.25 14.27
N GLY A 285 3.80 8.50 14.34
CA GLY A 285 2.41 8.94 14.45
C GLY A 285 2.03 9.85 13.28
N PRO A 286 1.10 10.81 13.49
CA PRO A 286 0.71 11.77 12.44
C PRO A 286 1.86 12.64 11.92
N SER A 287 2.78 13.04 12.82
CA SER A 287 3.90 13.94 12.51
C SER A 287 5.25 13.28 12.84
N PRO A 288 5.74 12.32 12.02
CA PRO A 288 7.00 11.65 12.28
C PRO A 288 8.21 12.55 12.01
N ASN A 289 9.26 12.38 12.81
CA ASN A 289 10.58 12.92 12.49
C ASN A 289 11.20 12.06 11.40
N VAL A 290 11.74 12.69 10.36
CA VAL A 290 12.34 12.00 9.22
C VAL A 290 13.73 12.57 8.98
N GLU A 291 14.70 11.69 8.84
CA GLU A 291 16.01 11.95 8.24
C GLU A 291 16.24 10.90 7.17
N ALA A 292 16.65 11.29 5.97
CA ALA A 292 16.94 10.36 4.90
C ALA A 292 18.05 10.89 4.00
N GLU A 293 18.94 10.00 3.59
CA GLU A 293 19.98 10.25 2.60
C GLU A 293 19.97 9.07 1.64
N ILE A 294 19.45 9.27 0.44
CA ILE A 294 19.23 8.23 -0.57
C ILE A 294 19.91 8.63 -1.86
N ARG A 295 20.60 7.67 -2.47
CA ARG A 295 21.22 7.77 -3.79
C ARG A 295 20.77 6.62 -4.65
N ILE A 296 20.29 6.91 -5.86
CA ILE A 296 19.95 5.92 -6.87
C ILE A 296 20.87 6.12 -8.06
N ASP A 297 21.62 5.07 -8.40
CA ASP A 297 22.43 5.03 -9.60
C ASP A 297 21.65 4.49 -10.79
N SER A 298 21.75 5.17 -11.93
CA SER A 298 21.15 4.76 -13.20
C SER A 298 19.64 4.49 -13.10
N LEU A 299 18.91 5.40 -12.48
CA LEU A 299 17.45 5.37 -12.40
C LEU A 299 16.86 5.31 -13.81
N ASN A 300 16.10 4.25 -14.05
CA ASN A 300 15.26 4.07 -15.21
C ASN A 300 13.81 4.01 -14.75
N TYR A 301 12.98 4.89 -15.29
CA TYR A 301 11.56 5.02 -14.99
C TYR A 301 10.76 4.70 -16.25
N ASN A 302 9.99 3.61 -16.26
CA ASN A 302 9.20 3.21 -17.43
C ASN A 302 10.02 3.12 -18.74
N LYS A 303 11.22 2.54 -18.63
CA LYS A 303 12.23 2.42 -19.72
C LYS A 303 12.90 3.74 -20.13
N LEU A 304 12.57 4.86 -19.48
CA LEU A 304 13.25 6.14 -19.68
C LEU A 304 14.47 6.20 -18.77
N ALA A 305 15.65 6.45 -19.36
CA ALA A 305 16.87 6.72 -18.60
C ALA A 305 16.76 8.12 -17.97
N VAL A 306 16.48 8.16 -16.67
CA VAL A 306 16.32 9.41 -15.91
C VAL A 306 17.68 9.94 -15.47
N GLY A 307 18.58 9.06 -15.04
CA GLY A 307 19.94 9.40 -14.61
C GLY A 307 20.23 8.97 -13.18
N ASN A 308 21.15 9.64 -12.50
CA ASN A 308 21.43 9.41 -11.08
C ASN A 308 20.58 10.37 -10.24
N MET A 309 20.00 9.86 -9.16
CA MET A 309 19.17 10.66 -8.25
C MET A 309 19.81 10.69 -6.87
N THR A 310 19.78 11.86 -6.22
CA THR A 310 20.01 12.00 -4.78
C THR A 310 18.77 12.59 -4.13
N LEU A 311 18.51 12.20 -2.89
CA LEU A 311 17.44 12.71 -2.05
C LEU A 311 17.99 12.86 -0.64
N SER A 312 17.93 14.07 -0.09
CA SER A 312 18.10 14.33 1.33
C SER A 312 16.82 14.87 1.92
N ALA A 313 16.47 14.40 3.12
CA ALA A 313 15.36 14.92 3.89
C ALA A 313 15.74 14.99 5.36
N GLY A 314 15.28 16.02 6.07
CA GLY A 314 15.61 16.20 7.48
C GLY A 314 14.65 17.15 8.18
N LEU A 315 14.18 16.79 9.37
CA LEU A 315 13.40 17.69 10.22
C LEU A 315 14.28 18.85 10.72
N ASP A 316 13.85 20.07 10.45
CA ASP A 316 14.40 21.26 11.07
C ASP A 316 13.77 21.47 12.45
N ASN A 317 14.59 21.40 13.50
CA ASN A 317 14.12 21.54 14.87
C ASN A 317 13.60 22.94 15.21
N SER A 318 13.98 23.97 14.47
CA SER A 318 13.57 25.35 14.68
C SER A 318 12.21 25.65 14.03
N THR A 319 12.02 25.25 12.77
CA THR A 319 10.78 25.50 12.02
C THR A 319 9.74 24.39 12.21
N LYS A 320 10.16 23.21 12.68
CA LYS A 320 9.36 21.97 12.72
C LYS A 320 8.91 21.48 11.34
N LEU A 321 9.60 21.92 10.28
CA LEU A 321 9.36 21.49 8.91
C LEU A 321 10.40 20.47 8.48
N ILE A 322 10.01 19.52 7.64
CA ILE A 322 10.92 18.58 7.00
C ILE A 322 11.47 19.25 5.75
N ASN A 323 12.75 19.61 5.77
CA ASN A 323 13.45 20.08 4.57
C ASN A 323 13.65 18.89 3.64
N VAL A 324 13.35 19.07 2.35
CA VAL A 324 13.54 18.05 1.31
C VAL A 324 14.35 18.65 0.19
N LYS A 325 15.35 17.91 -0.28
CA LYS A 325 16.10 18.23 -1.49
C LYS A 325 16.29 16.97 -2.31
N MET A 326 15.90 17.02 -3.58
CA MET A 326 16.11 15.95 -4.54
C MET A 326 16.81 16.53 -5.77
N ASN A 327 17.82 15.84 -6.26
CA ASN A 327 18.52 16.23 -7.48
C ASN A 327 18.61 15.03 -8.43
N VAL A 328 18.49 15.28 -9.73
CA VAL A 328 18.68 14.28 -10.78
C VAL A 328 19.70 14.79 -11.77
N GLU A 329 20.76 14.02 -11.94
CA GLU A 329 21.81 14.26 -12.93
C GLU A 329 21.74 13.24 -14.05
N ASN A 330 21.76 13.70 -15.29
CA ASN A 330 21.85 12.84 -16.46
C ASN A 330 23.02 13.31 -17.34
N ASN A 331 23.94 12.40 -17.67
CA ASN A 331 25.14 12.71 -18.45
C ASN A 331 25.99 13.88 -17.91
N GLY A 332 26.04 14.06 -16.59
CA GLY A 332 26.81 15.12 -15.93
C GLY A 332 26.11 16.48 -15.85
N GLU A 333 24.87 16.58 -16.32
CA GLU A 333 24.04 17.78 -16.15
C GLU A 333 22.89 17.52 -15.16
N THR A 334 22.66 18.47 -14.25
CA THR A 334 21.42 18.48 -13.46
C THR A 334 20.23 18.74 -14.38
N THR A 335 19.34 17.76 -14.49
CA THR A 335 18.12 17.86 -15.29
C THR A 335 16.89 18.16 -14.44
N MET A 336 16.89 17.77 -13.16
CA MET A 336 15.78 18.05 -12.25
C MET A 336 16.30 18.39 -10.86
N ASP A 337 15.74 19.43 -10.26
CA ASP A 337 15.99 19.83 -8.88
C ASP A 337 14.66 20.08 -8.19
N ILE A 338 14.47 19.49 -7.01
CA ILE A 338 13.33 19.73 -6.14
C ILE A 338 13.87 20.14 -4.79
N ALA A 339 13.44 21.29 -4.27
CA ALA A 339 13.82 21.76 -2.96
C ALA A 339 12.65 22.45 -2.27
N GLY A 340 12.51 22.24 -0.97
CA GLY A 340 11.45 22.89 -0.20
C GLY A 340 11.22 22.24 1.15
N THR A 341 10.01 22.39 1.65
CA THR A 341 9.61 21.94 2.98
C THR A 341 8.32 21.15 2.95
N TYR A 342 8.20 20.26 3.93
CA TYR A 342 6.98 19.52 4.22
C TYR A 342 6.58 19.69 5.69
N ASN A 343 5.35 20.12 5.95
CA ASN A 343 4.78 20.23 7.30
C ASN A 343 3.95 19.00 7.64
N ALA A 344 4.52 18.07 8.40
CA ALA A 344 3.82 16.85 8.79
C ALA A 344 2.66 17.09 9.78
N SER A 345 2.55 18.28 10.38
CA SER A 345 1.52 18.62 11.37
C SER A 345 0.33 19.41 10.79
N ASP A 346 0.34 19.72 9.50
CA ASP A 346 -0.73 20.45 8.82
C ASP A 346 -1.39 19.58 7.75
N ASP A 347 -2.69 19.37 7.82
CA ASP A 347 -3.41 18.55 6.84
C ASP A 347 -3.88 19.33 5.59
N GLN A 348 -3.77 20.67 5.61
CA GLN A 348 -4.25 21.55 4.55
C GLN A 348 -3.12 22.14 3.70
N ASN A 349 -2.02 22.54 4.33
CA ASN A 349 -0.88 23.16 3.65
C ASN A 349 0.43 22.50 4.08
N ASN A 350 0.58 21.22 3.74
CA ASN A 350 1.76 20.45 4.09
C ASN A 350 2.90 20.56 3.09
N LEU A 351 2.68 21.05 1.87
CA LEU A 351 3.70 21.09 0.84
C LEU A 351 4.09 22.54 0.53
N ASP A 352 5.38 22.80 0.45
CA ASP A 352 5.94 24.01 -0.19
C ASP A 352 7.25 23.64 -0.89
N MET A 353 7.16 23.32 -2.18
CA MET A 353 8.27 22.81 -2.97
C MET A 353 8.50 23.67 -4.22
N LYS A 354 9.77 23.86 -4.56
CA LYS A 354 10.22 24.39 -5.84
C LYS A 354 10.72 23.22 -6.70
N LEU A 355 10.21 23.12 -7.93
CA LEU A 355 10.64 22.15 -8.94
C LEU A 355 11.21 22.90 -10.14
N ILE A 356 12.46 22.58 -10.49
CA ILE A 356 13.13 23.04 -11.70
C ILE A 356 13.43 21.82 -12.55
N MET A 357 13.07 21.87 -13.83
CA MET A 357 13.35 20.83 -14.82
C MET A 357 14.01 21.44 -16.05
N LYS A 358 14.96 20.72 -16.64
CA LYS A 358 15.69 21.12 -17.85
C LYS A 358 15.69 19.94 -18.83
N ASP A 359 14.94 20.09 -19.91
CA ASP A 359 14.88 19.18 -21.06
C ASP A 359 14.65 17.70 -20.69
N ASN A 360 13.85 17.46 -19.65
CA ASN A 360 13.39 16.12 -19.29
C ASN A 360 12.36 15.62 -20.31
N GLU A 361 12.24 14.30 -20.46
CA GLU A 361 11.21 13.69 -21.30
C GLU A 361 9.81 13.94 -20.72
N VAL A 362 8.85 14.43 -21.52
CA VAL A 362 7.45 14.57 -21.06
C VAL A 362 6.80 13.22 -20.71
N ALA A 363 7.36 12.12 -21.21
CA ALA A 363 6.92 10.76 -20.90
C ALA A 363 6.99 10.43 -19.39
N LEU A 364 7.75 11.19 -18.60
CA LEU A 364 7.76 11.10 -17.13
C LEU A 364 6.37 11.28 -16.52
N PHE A 365 5.50 12.10 -17.14
CA PHE A 365 4.17 12.39 -16.60
C PHE A 365 3.09 11.39 -17.03
N GLN A 366 3.41 10.48 -17.96
CA GLN A 366 2.42 9.59 -18.58
C GLN A 366 1.63 8.74 -17.58
N PRO A 367 2.22 8.16 -16.50
CA PRO A 367 1.45 7.34 -15.56
C PRO A 367 0.33 8.10 -14.85
N PHE A 368 0.49 9.40 -14.67
CA PHE A 368 -0.51 10.28 -14.04
C PHE A 368 -1.60 10.71 -15.04
N LEU A 369 -1.28 10.76 -16.33
CA LEU A 369 -2.17 11.23 -17.40
C LEU A 369 -2.75 10.10 -18.28
N LYS A 370 -2.46 8.83 -17.95
CA LYS A 370 -2.73 7.66 -18.79
C LYS A 370 -4.18 7.48 -19.24
N ASN A 371 -5.14 8.04 -18.49
CA ASN A 371 -6.56 8.00 -18.84
C ASN A 371 -6.90 9.02 -19.94
N LEU A 372 -6.21 10.17 -19.96
CA LEU A 372 -6.47 11.28 -20.86
C LEU A 372 -5.65 11.17 -22.15
N VAL A 373 -4.36 10.89 -22.00
CA VAL A 373 -3.40 10.85 -23.11
C VAL A 373 -2.48 9.64 -23.04
N SER A 374 -1.87 9.30 -24.17
CA SER A 374 -0.88 8.23 -24.33
C SER A 374 0.21 8.63 -25.31
N ASN A 375 1.23 7.78 -25.48
CA ASN A 375 2.35 7.98 -26.42
C ASN A 375 3.07 9.32 -26.24
N MET A 376 3.26 9.73 -24.99
CA MET A 376 3.92 11.01 -24.68
C MET A 376 5.40 10.96 -25.08
N ASN A 377 5.89 11.99 -25.77
CA ASN A 377 7.29 12.11 -26.23
C ASN A 377 7.70 13.59 -26.37
N GLY A 378 9.00 13.85 -26.49
CA GLY A 378 9.54 15.22 -26.54
C GLY A 378 9.98 15.72 -25.18
N LYS A 379 10.31 17.00 -25.09
CA LYS A 379 10.99 17.58 -23.92
C LYS A 379 10.16 18.61 -23.19
N VAL A 380 10.40 18.73 -21.89
CA VAL A 380 9.86 19.78 -21.03
C VAL A 380 10.96 20.36 -20.15
N SER A 381 11.01 21.69 -20.13
CA SER A 381 11.69 22.46 -19.10
C SER A 381 10.63 23.16 -18.24
N ALA A 382 10.84 23.23 -16.93
CA ALA A 382 9.82 23.69 -16.00
C ALA A 382 10.44 24.53 -14.89
N ASP A 383 9.71 25.54 -14.45
CA ASP A 383 9.94 26.23 -13.19
C ASP A 383 8.59 26.35 -12.47
N LEU A 384 8.38 25.51 -11.46
CA LEU A 384 7.12 25.34 -10.77
C LEU A 384 7.27 25.47 -9.25
N SER A 385 6.29 26.12 -8.62
CA SER A 385 6.01 26.03 -7.20
C SER A 385 4.85 25.06 -6.99
N VAL A 386 5.02 24.13 -6.06
CA VAL A 386 4.05 23.09 -5.71
C VAL A 386 3.73 23.23 -4.23
N THR A 387 2.52 23.67 -3.92
CA THR A 387 2.07 23.98 -2.56
C THR A 387 0.78 23.24 -2.17
N GLY A 388 0.29 23.43 -0.95
CA GLY A 388 -1.00 22.90 -0.51
C GLY A 388 -0.93 21.47 0.00
N LYS A 389 -1.88 20.62 -0.38
CA LYS A 389 -1.97 19.23 0.10
C LYS A 389 -1.19 18.27 -0.79
N LEU A 390 -0.50 17.31 -0.18
CA LEU A 390 0.19 16.22 -0.88
C LEU A 390 -0.71 15.44 -1.87
N ASN A 391 -1.98 15.19 -1.50
CA ASN A 391 -2.91 14.46 -2.36
C ASN A 391 -3.69 15.33 -3.35
N ARG A 392 -3.55 16.66 -3.26
CA ARG A 392 -4.22 17.63 -4.13
C ARG A 392 -3.40 18.92 -4.21
N PRO A 393 -2.19 18.85 -4.80
CA PRO A 393 -1.25 19.97 -4.79
C PRO A 393 -1.76 21.12 -5.65
N GLN A 394 -1.38 22.34 -5.25
CA GLN A 394 -1.53 23.54 -6.05
C GLN A 394 -0.23 23.80 -6.81
N ILE A 395 -0.30 23.81 -8.13
CA ILE A 395 0.86 23.99 -9.00
C ILE A 395 0.79 25.37 -9.64
N ASN A 396 1.87 26.12 -9.53
CA ASN A 396 2.02 27.45 -10.11
C ASN A 396 3.35 27.54 -10.85
N GLY A 397 3.40 28.21 -12.00
CA GLY A 397 4.65 28.50 -12.69
C GLY A 397 4.56 28.32 -14.20
N ASN A 398 5.70 27.98 -14.81
CA ASN A 398 5.83 27.92 -16.26
C ASN A 398 6.44 26.60 -16.72
N LEU A 399 5.94 26.12 -17.85
CA LEU A 399 6.44 24.97 -18.60
C LEU A 399 6.86 25.46 -19.98
N ASN A 400 7.93 24.90 -20.52
CA ASN A 400 8.33 25.07 -21.91
C ASN A 400 8.38 23.69 -22.56
N LEU A 401 7.46 23.44 -23.48
CA LEU A 401 7.43 22.20 -24.25
C LEU A 401 8.25 22.37 -25.51
N THR A 402 9.21 21.47 -25.73
CA THR A 402 9.92 21.35 -27.00
C THR A 402 9.52 20.03 -27.62
N ASP A 403 8.76 20.14 -28.70
CA ASP A 403 8.26 18.99 -29.44
C ASP A 403 7.43 17.99 -28.60
N GLY A 404 6.68 18.52 -27.63
CA GLY A 404 5.83 17.73 -26.73
C GLY A 404 4.71 17.04 -27.49
N GLY A 405 4.89 15.77 -27.81
CA GLY A 405 3.93 14.90 -28.47
C GLY A 405 3.05 14.17 -27.46
N MET A 406 1.77 14.01 -27.79
CA MET A 406 0.82 13.19 -27.05
C MET A 406 -0.31 12.70 -27.96
N THR A 407 -0.92 11.56 -27.65
CA THR A 407 -2.14 11.08 -28.29
C THR A 407 -3.32 11.28 -27.34
N VAL A 408 -4.35 12.02 -27.76
CA VAL A 408 -5.59 12.15 -26.98
C VAL A 408 -6.36 10.83 -27.08
N ASN A 409 -6.54 10.13 -25.96
CA ASN A 409 -7.04 8.76 -25.96
C ASN A 409 -8.45 8.62 -26.52
N TYR A 410 -9.32 9.58 -26.19
CA TYR A 410 -10.72 9.62 -26.62
C TYR A 410 -10.87 9.82 -28.13
N LEU A 411 -9.99 10.63 -28.73
CA LEU A 411 -10.02 10.98 -30.15
C LEU A 411 -9.09 10.11 -31.00
N LYS A 412 -8.15 9.41 -30.35
CA LYS A 412 -7.04 8.66 -30.98
C LYS A 412 -6.19 9.51 -31.93
N THR A 413 -6.14 10.81 -31.68
CA THR A 413 -5.40 11.78 -32.49
C THR A 413 -4.06 12.14 -31.84
N PRO A 414 -2.93 12.01 -32.57
CA PRO A 414 -1.64 12.49 -32.11
C PRO A 414 -1.51 13.99 -32.35
N TYR A 415 -1.05 14.72 -31.34
CA TYR A 415 -0.76 16.14 -31.39
C TYR A 415 0.65 16.44 -30.89
N ARG A 416 1.23 17.51 -31.42
CA ARG A 416 2.55 18.03 -31.04
C ARG A 416 2.45 19.50 -30.65
N ILE A 417 3.12 19.87 -29.57
CA ILE A 417 3.13 21.22 -29.02
C ILE A 417 4.57 21.68 -28.87
N THR A 418 4.86 22.92 -29.28
CA THR A 418 6.13 23.59 -29.00
C THR A 418 5.80 25.01 -28.59
N ASP A 419 5.68 25.21 -27.28
CA ASP A 419 5.20 26.47 -26.73
C ASP A 419 5.50 26.58 -25.23
N LYS A 420 5.38 27.81 -24.74
CA LYS A 420 5.39 28.10 -23.30
C LYS A 420 3.97 28.02 -22.76
N ILE A 421 3.81 27.34 -21.64
CA ILE A 421 2.54 27.11 -20.96
C ILE A 421 2.64 27.66 -19.55
N GLU A 422 1.67 28.46 -19.14
CA GLU A 422 1.54 28.95 -17.77
C GLU A 422 0.57 28.05 -17.00
N VAL A 423 0.89 27.76 -15.75
CA VAL A 423 0.01 27.06 -14.82
C VAL A 423 -0.20 27.97 -13.61
N GLU A 424 -1.46 28.23 -13.27
CA GLU A 424 -1.82 28.99 -12.07
C GLU A 424 -2.88 28.22 -11.29
N ASN A 425 -2.62 27.94 -10.02
CA ASN A 425 -3.51 27.18 -9.14
C ASN A 425 -3.96 25.85 -9.76
N THR A 426 -3.03 25.14 -10.40
CA THR A 426 -3.29 23.86 -11.11
C THR A 426 -4.17 24.01 -12.36
N VAL A 427 -4.45 25.24 -12.79
CA VAL A 427 -5.11 25.56 -14.06
C VAL A 427 -4.08 25.86 -15.13
N ILE A 428 -4.05 25.02 -16.17
CA ILE A 428 -3.22 25.23 -17.35
C ILE A 428 -3.87 26.32 -18.21
N LYS A 429 -3.14 27.40 -18.48
CA LYS A 429 -3.61 28.50 -19.34
C LYS A 429 -3.10 28.33 -20.76
N LEU A 430 -4.03 28.37 -21.71
CA LEU A 430 -3.75 28.27 -23.14
C LEU A 430 -3.95 29.66 -23.75
N ASN A 431 -2.85 30.30 -24.16
CA ASN A 431 -2.86 31.64 -24.75
C ASN A 431 -2.30 31.56 -26.17
N ASN A 432 -3.17 31.51 -27.16
CA ASN A 432 -2.82 31.28 -28.56
C ASN A 432 -1.90 30.06 -28.77
N LEU A 433 -2.13 29.00 -27.98
CA LEU A 433 -1.31 27.80 -27.99
C LEU A 433 -1.40 27.15 -29.38
N LYS A 434 -0.24 26.91 -30.01
CA LYS A 434 -0.18 26.22 -31.30
C LYS A 434 -0.10 24.71 -31.11
N ILE A 435 -1.07 23.99 -31.65
CA ILE A 435 -1.13 22.53 -31.66
C ILE A 435 -0.97 22.07 -33.10
N ARG A 436 -0.08 21.10 -33.34
CA ARG A 436 0.12 20.47 -34.65
C ARG A 436 -0.44 19.07 -34.69
N ASP A 437 -1.13 18.71 -35.77
CA ASP A 437 -1.54 17.33 -36.03
C ASP A 437 -0.44 16.53 -36.78
N VAL A 438 -0.74 15.27 -37.12
CA VAL A 438 0.17 14.37 -37.85
C VAL A 438 0.51 14.81 -39.29
N LYS A 439 -0.20 15.79 -39.84
CA LYS A 439 0.06 16.37 -41.17
C LYS A 439 0.63 17.79 -41.07
N ASP A 440 1.09 18.19 -39.88
CA ASP A 440 1.58 19.53 -39.56
C ASP A 440 0.55 20.66 -39.76
N ASN A 441 -0.75 20.33 -39.83
CA ASN A 441 -1.79 21.35 -39.78
C ASN A 441 -1.79 21.98 -38.38
N ILE A 442 -1.99 23.30 -38.31
CA ILE A 442 -1.95 24.06 -37.06
C ILE A 442 -3.37 24.40 -36.61
N ALA A 443 -3.65 24.11 -35.34
CA ALA A 443 -4.77 24.65 -34.60
C ALA A 443 -4.26 25.63 -33.53
N ILE A 444 -5.04 26.68 -33.27
CA ILE A 444 -4.75 27.67 -32.22
C ILE A 444 -5.78 27.49 -31.12
N ALA A 445 -5.32 27.16 -29.90
CA ALA A 445 -6.17 26.96 -28.74
C ALA A 445 -6.07 28.13 -27.76
N ASN A 446 -7.22 28.60 -27.27
CA ASN A 446 -7.34 29.59 -26.22
C ASN A 446 -8.28 29.08 -25.12
N GLY A 447 -7.93 29.28 -23.86
CA GLY A 447 -8.77 28.88 -22.72
C GLY A 447 -7.99 28.24 -21.58
N THR A 448 -8.64 27.34 -20.85
CA THR A 448 -8.06 26.71 -19.65
C THR A 448 -8.35 25.22 -19.55
N VAL A 449 -7.47 24.52 -18.84
CA VAL A 449 -7.67 23.14 -18.37
C VAL A 449 -7.40 23.10 -16.87
N ASP A 450 -8.44 22.88 -16.07
CA ASP A 450 -8.32 22.71 -14.63
C ASP A 450 -7.95 21.26 -14.29
N MET A 451 -6.74 21.07 -13.74
CA MET A 451 -6.19 19.76 -13.38
C MET A 451 -6.39 19.41 -11.90
N ALA A 452 -7.23 20.14 -11.15
CA ALA A 452 -7.51 19.88 -9.74
C ALA A 452 -8.00 18.44 -9.49
N ASN A 453 -8.67 17.85 -10.48
CA ASN A 453 -8.91 16.41 -10.59
C ASN A 453 -8.26 15.86 -11.87
N VAL A 454 -7.02 15.39 -11.77
CA VAL A 454 -6.25 14.84 -12.92
C VAL A 454 -6.98 13.68 -13.63
N ASN A 455 -7.85 12.93 -12.95
CA ASN A 455 -8.61 11.85 -13.58
C ASN A 455 -9.82 12.33 -14.38
N ASN A 456 -10.31 13.54 -14.11
CA ASN A 456 -11.44 14.14 -14.80
C ASN A 456 -11.30 15.67 -14.81
N PRO A 457 -10.35 16.21 -15.60
CA PRO A 457 -10.12 17.65 -15.66
C PRO A 457 -11.31 18.37 -16.27
N GLU A 458 -11.47 19.64 -15.89
CA GLU A 458 -12.47 20.53 -16.48
C GLU A 458 -11.82 21.35 -17.60
N ILE A 459 -12.40 21.27 -18.80
CA ILE A 459 -11.84 21.86 -20.02
C ILE A 459 -12.75 23.01 -20.46
N HIS A 460 -12.16 24.19 -20.66
CA HIS A 460 -12.81 25.36 -21.25
C HIS A 460 -11.93 25.92 -22.36
N ILE A 461 -11.98 25.30 -23.53
CA ILE A 461 -11.07 25.62 -24.66
C ILE A 461 -11.88 25.98 -25.90
N ASN A 462 -11.46 27.05 -26.57
CA ASN A 462 -11.83 27.36 -27.95
C ASN A 462 -10.63 27.09 -28.86
N ILE A 463 -10.86 26.32 -29.92
CA ILE A 463 -9.85 25.93 -30.90
C ILE A 463 -10.26 26.49 -32.26
N VAL A 464 -9.39 27.27 -32.88
CA VAL A 464 -9.52 27.67 -34.28
C VAL A 464 -8.60 26.79 -35.12
N ALA A 465 -9.17 26.07 -36.08
CA ALA A 465 -8.41 25.11 -36.86
C ALA A 465 -8.81 25.13 -38.34
N THR A 466 -7.86 24.79 -39.20
CA THR A 466 -8.07 24.64 -40.65
C THR A 466 -7.52 23.30 -41.08
N ASN A 467 -8.37 22.44 -41.66
CA ASN A 467 -8.01 21.10 -42.11
C ASN A 467 -7.28 20.26 -41.05
N PHE A 468 -7.70 20.38 -39.78
CA PHE A 468 -7.00 19.77 -38.65
C PHE A 468 -7.64 18.43 -38.27
N MET A 469 -6.82 17.41 -38.01
CA MET A 469 -7.32 16.09 -37.61
C MET A 469 -8.02 16.16 -36.25
N ALA A 470 -9.34 15.98 -36.24
CA ALA A 470 -10.15 16.02 -35.03
C ALA A 470 -10.46 14.62 -34.46
N LEU A 471 -10.42 13.59 -35.30
CA LEU A 471 -10.76 12.21 -34.94
C LEU A 471 -9.97 11.21 -35.78
N ASN A 472 -9.52 10.13 -35.16
CA ASN A 472 -8.89 8.98 -35.82
C ASN A 472 -9.23 7.67 -35.09
N THR A 473 -10.52 7.40 -34.88
CA THR A 473 -10.99 6.22 -34.13
C THR A 473 -11.38 5.08 -35.06
N THR A 474 -11.28 3.84 -34.58
CA THR A 474 -11.85 2.65 -35.23
C THR A 474 -13.17 2.25 -34.54
N ALA A 475 -13.96 1.38 -35.19
CA ALA A 475 -15.19 0.85 -34.59
C ALA A 475 -14.94 0.07 -33.27
N LYS A 476 -13.69 -0.41 -33.05
CA LYS A 476 -13.30 -1.02 -31.77
C LYS A 476 -13.06 0.01 -30.68
N ASP A 477 -12.59 1.22 -31.04
CA ASP A 477 -12.35 2.30 -30.08
C ASP A 477 -13.67 2.95 -29.65
N ASN A 478 -14.58 3.16 -30.61
CA ASN A 478 -15.93 3.63 -30.32
C ASN A 478 -16.92 3.17 -31.42
N PRO A 479 -18.00 2.44 -31.08
CA PRO A 479 -18.95 1.94 -32.07
C PRO A 479 -19.93 3.03 -32.58
N LEU A 480 -20.08 4.15 -31.86
CA LEU A 480 -21.01 5.24 -32.20
C LEU A 480 -20.37 6.28 -33.13
N TYR A 481 -19.08 6.57 -32.95
CA TYR A 481 -18.34 7.49 -33.83
C TYR A 481 -16.95 6.92 -34.16
N PHE A 482 -16.74 6.60 -35.44
CA PHE A 482 -15.48 6.07 -35.93
C PHE A 482 -15.14 6.57 -37.32
N GLY A 483 -13.86 6.50 -37.67
CA GLY A 483 -13.29 7.00 -38.91
C GLY A 483 -12.23 8.07 -38.65
N VAL A 484 -11.73 8.62 -39.75
CA VAL A 484 -10.79 9.74 -39.75
C VAL A 484 -11.55 11.00 -40.15
N ALA A 485 -11.49 12.05 -39.33
CA ALA A 485 -12.16 13.32 -39.60
C ALA A 485 -11.17 14.48 -39.53
N TYR A 486 -11.28 15.37 -40.53
CA TYR A 486 -10.59 16.66 -40.56
C TYR A 486 -11.62 17.77 -40.49
N GLY A 487 -11.35 18.78 -39.67
CA GLY A 487 -12.25 19.90 -39.42
C GLY A 487 -11.61 21.25 -39.74
N THR A 488 -12.44 22.17 -40.25
CA THR A 488 -12.14 23.60 -40.36
C THR A 488 -13.23 24.38 -39.63
N GLY A 489 -12.85 25.29 -38.75
CA GLY A 489 -13.80 26.12 -38.01
C GLY A 489 -13.33 26.45 -36.60
N VAL A 490 -14.31 26.84 -35.78
CA VAL A 490 -14.13 27.10 -34.35
C VAL A 490 -14.80 25.97 -33.57
N PHE A 491 -14.04 25.32 -32.70
CA PHE A 491 -14.49 24.22 -31.85
C PHE A 491 -14.40 24.64 -30.39
N SER A 492 -15.46 24.40 -29.62
CA SER A 492 -15.51 24.74 -28.20
C SER A 492 -15.73 23.50 -27.36
N PHE A 493 -14.89 23.30 -26.35
CA PHE A 493 -14.99 22.24 -25.35
C PHE A 493 -15.23 22.90 -23.99
N ASN A 494 -16.35 22.57 -23.35
CA ASN A 494 -16.76 23.16 -22.08
C ASN A 494 -17.29 22.07 -21.14
N GLY A 495 -16.58 21.84 -20.05
CA GLY A 495 -16.99 20.92 -18.98
C GLY A 495 -15.98 19.81 -18.71
N PRO A 496 -16.36 18.85 -17.86
CA PRO A 496 -15.50 17.73 -17.50
C PRO A 496 -15.30 16.76 -18.67
N THR A 497 -14.23 15.97 -18.63
CA THR A 497 -13.88 15.01 -19.69
C THR A 497 -14.68 13.71 -19.71
N ASN A 498 -15.54 13.46 -18.72
CA ASN A 498 -16.22 12.17 -18.51
C ASN A 498 -17.66 12.11 -19.03
#